data_AF-A0A2S9V9Z9-F1
#
_entry.id   AF-A0A2S9V9Z9-F1
#
_cell.length_a   1.000
_cell.length_b   1.000
_cell.length_c   1.000
_cell.angle_alpha   90.00
_cell.angle_beta   90.00
_cell.angle_gamma   90.00
#
_symmetry.space_group_name_H-M   'P 1'
#
loop_
_entity.id
_entity.type
_entity.pdbx_description
1 polymer ?
#
loop_
_entity_poly.entity_id
_entity_poly.type
_entity_poly.pdbx_seq_one_letter_code
_entity_poly.pdbx_strand_id
1 'polypeptide(L)' 'MNNKERKEFIFQAIEKRNFDSIHDARRELGGVIDSLEAVPFGSRNEIIRICEDLANGIIDSKESIARLKAFVGSVPD' A
#
# COMPACT_ATOMS: atom_id res chain seq x y z
N MET A 1 15.17 -2.47 -9.52
CA MET A 1 13.75 -2.18 -9.77
C MET A 1 13.55 -0.70 -9.52
N ASN A 2 13.08 0.08 -10.49
CA ASN A 2 12.73 1.49 -10.27
C ASN A 2 11.30 1.61 -9.68
N ASN A 3 10.83 2.82 -9.35
CA ASN A 3 9.49 2.98 -8.76
C ASN A 3 8.38 2.54 -9.72
N LYS A 4 8.52 2.80 -11.03
CA LYS A 4 7.55 2.32 -12.02
C LYS A 4 7.36 0.80 -11.95
N GLU A 5 8.46 0.05 -11.98
CA GLU A 5 8.45 -1.42 -11.89
C GLU A 5 7.90 -1.91 -10.53
N ARG A 6 8.24 -1.22 -9.42
CA ARG A 6 7.69 -1.51 -8.08
C ARG A 6 6.19 -1.31 -8.01
N LYS A 7 5.69 -0.20 -8.54
CA LYS A 7 4.26 0.12 -8.56
C LYS A 7 3.49 -0.90 -9.39
N GLU A 8 3.98 -1.25 -10.58
CA GLU A 8 3.38 -2.29 -11.40
C GLU A 8 3.34 -3.64 -10.68
N PHE A 9 4.43 -4.05 -10.03
CA PHE A 9 4.45 -5.29 -9.26
C PHE A 9 3.40 -5.28 -8.14
N ILE A 10 3.32 -4.20 -7.36
CA ILE A 10 2.36 -4.06 -6.26
C ILE A 10 0.92 -4.09 -6.80
N PHE A 11 0.62 -3.35 -7.87
CA PHE A 11 -0.73 -3.33 -8.44
C PHE A 11 -1.14 -4.68 -9.00
N GLN A 12 -0.25 -5.36 -9.72
CA GLN A 12 -0.54 -6.70 -10.20
C GLN A 12 -0.75 -7.68 -9.05
N ALA A 13 0.02 -7.58 -7.97
CA ALA A 13 -0.18 -8.42 -6.80
C ALA A 13 -1.55 -8.18 -6.16
N ILE A 14 -1.94 -6.90 -5.97
CA ILE A 14 -3.25 -6.53 -5.42
C ILE A 14 -4.40 -6.98 -6.31
N GLU A 15 -4.25 -6.98 -7.64
CA GLU A 15 -5.31 -7.38 -8.56
C GLU A 15 -5.41 -8.90 -8.74
N LYS A 16 -4.27 -9.61 -8.75
CA LYS A 16 -4.23 -11.06 -8.92
C LYS A 16 -4.50 -11.81 -7.62
N ARG A 17 -4.15 -11.22 -6.48
CA ARG A 17 -4.32 -11.83 -5.16
C ARG A 17 -5.44 -11.09 -4.43
N ASN A 18 -6.40 -11.87 -3.94
CA ASN A 18 -7.46 -11.33 -3.10
C ASN A 18 -6.89 -11.13 -1.68
N PHE A 19 -6.28 -9.98 -1.43
CA PHE A 19 -5.87 -9.62 -0.07
C PHE A 19 -7.10 -9.21 0.73
N ASP A 20 -7.31 -9.87 1.87
CA ASP A 20 -8.44 -9.57 2.75
C ASP A 20 -8.22 -8.26 3.52
N SER A 21 -6.98 -7.83 3.74
CA SER A 21 -6.67 -6.58 4.45
C SER A 21 -5.27 -6.04 4.13
N ILE A 22 -5.01 -4.79 4.53
CA ILE A 22 -3.66 -4.21 4.45
C ILE A 22 -2.61 -5.02 5.21
N HIS A 23 -2.98 -5.77 6.26
CA HIS A 23 -2.03 -6.60 7.00
C HIS A 23 -1.53 -7.77 6.13
N ASP A 24 -2.42 -8.40 5.36
CA ASP A 24 -2.07 -9.49 4.44
C ASP A 24 -1.21 -8.96 3.30
N ALA A 25 -1.61 -7.82 2.72
CA ALA A 25 -0.85 -7.16 1.66
C ALA A 25 0.54 -6.75 2.16
N ARG A 26 0.67 -6.20 3.38
CA ARG A 26 1.95 -5.77 3.94
C ARG A 26 2.86 -6.94 4.28
N ARG A 27 2.31 -8.07 4.74
CA ARG A 27 3.10 -9.28 5.01
C ARG A 27 3.83 -9.77 3.75
N GLU A 28 3.18 -9.64 2.59
CA GLU A 28 3.75 -10.10 1.32
C GLU A 28 4.55 -9.02 0.59
N LEU A 29 4.02 -7.80 0.53
CA LEU A 29 4.53 -6.71 -0.31
C LEU A 29 5.34 -5.67 0.49
N GLY A 30 5.43 -5.80 1.82
CA GLY A 30 6.05 -4.81 2.70
C GLY A 30 7.45 -4.40 2.25
N GLY A 31 8.31 -5.36 1.91
CA GLY A 31 9.66 -5.05 1.43
C GLY A 31 9.69 -4.23 0.12
N VAL A 32 8.72 -4.44 -0.78
CA VAL A 32 8.62 -3.68 -2.03
C VAL A 32 8.04 -2.28 -1.78
N ILE A 33 7.03 -2.19 -0.92
CA ILE A 33 6.41 -0.93 -0.50
C ILE A 33 7.44 -0.04 0.22
N ASP A 34 8.20 -0.61 1.15
CA ASP A 34 9.23 0.11 1.92
C ASP A 34 10.42 0.54 1.05
N SER A 35 10.58 -0.09 -0.13
CA SER A 35 11.61 0.25 -1.12
C SER A 35 11.16 1.32 -2.13
N LEU A 36 9.96 1.89 -1.99
CA LEU A 36 9.51 3.00 -2.82
C LEU A 36 10.35 4.26 -2.51
N GLU A 37 10.95 4.82 -3.55
CA GLU A 37 11.77 6.02 -3.46
C GLU A 37 10.91 7.28 -3.62
N ALA A 38 11.44 8.45 -3.24
CA ALA A 38 10.76 9.73 -3.44
C ALA A 38 9.32 9.83 -2.88
N VAL A 39 8.99 9.07 -1.83
CA VAL A 39 7.68 9.15 -1.17
C VAL A 39 7.42 10.58 -0.66
N PRO A 40 6.29 11.22 -1.07
CA PRO A 40 5.95 12.56 -0.64
C PRO A 40 5.97 12.70 0.89
N PHE A 41 6.50 13.82 1.39
CA PHE A 41 6.69 14.01 2.83
C PHE A 41 5.39 13.81 3.65
N GLY A 42 4.25 14.30 3.13
CA GLY A 42 2.94 14.15 3.77
C GLY A 42 2.38 12.73 3.79
N SER A 43 2.94 11.82 2.97
CA SER A 43 2.42 10.46 2.75
C SER A 43 3.33 9.38 3.34
N ARG A 44 4.49 9.72 3.91
CA ARG A 44 5.45 8.74 4.47
C ARG A 44 4.85 7.82 5.52
N ASN A 45 3.86 8.31 6.28
CA ASN A 45 3.20 7.55 7.34
C ASN A 45 1.84 6.98 6.90
N GLU A 46 1.48 7.07 5.62
CA GLU A 46 0.15 6.70 5.15
C GLU A 46 -0.16 5.22 5.42
N ILE A 47 0.82 4.33 5.24
CA ILE A 47 0.66 2.91 5.55
C ILE A 47 0.32 2.69 7.04
N ILE A 48 0.97 3.44 7.95
CA ILE A 48 0.71 3.33 9.39
C ILE A 48 -0.71 3.80 9.68
N ARG A 49 -1.12 4.95 9.11
CA ARG A 49 -2.48 5.48 9.27
C ARG A 49 -3.54 4.51 8.78
N ILE A 50 -3.35 3.87 7.64
CA ILE A 50 -4.31 2.89 7.11
C ILE A 50 -4.44 1.69 8.08
N CYS A 51 -3.32 1.20 8.64
CA CYS A 51 -3.36 0.15 9.65
C CYS A 51 -4.11 0.59 10.92
N GLU A 52 -3.87 1.81 11.40
CA GLU A 52 -4.53 2.37 12.59
C GLU A 52 -6.03 2.57 12.36
N ASP A 53 -6.42 3.13 11.22
CA ASP A 53 -7.82 3.33 10.83
C ASP A 53 -8.57 1.98 10.78
N LEU A 54 -7.94 0.94 10.21
CA LEU A 54 -8.51 -0.40 10.18
C LEU A 54 -8.67 -0.98 11.59
N ALA A 55 -7.63 -0.88 12.44
CA ALA A 55 -7.65 -1.40 13.80
C ALA A 55 -8.69 -0.67 14.68
N ASN A 56 -8.91 0.62 14.43
CA ASN A 56 -9.91 1.43 15.12
C ASN A 56 -11.34 1.25 14.54
N GLY A 57 -11.51 0.45 13.49
CA GLY A 57 -12.79 0.25 12.81
C GLY A 57 -13.31 1.48 12.06
N ILE A 58 -12.43 2.45 11.74
CA ILE A 58 -12.75 3.65 10.97
C ILE A 58 -12.96 3.30 9.49
N ILE A 59 -12.16 2.37 8.99
CA ILE A 59 -12.28 1.82 7.63
C ILE A 59 -12.43 0.30 7.69
N ASP A 60 -13.00 -0.26 6.64
CA ASP A 60 -13.06 -1.71 6.46
C ASP A 60 -11.84 -2.26 5.70
N SER A 61 -11.76 -3.59 5.67
CA SER A 61 -10.78 -4.36 4.91
C SER A 61 -10.61 -3.92 3.46
N LYS A 62 -11.71 -3.69 2.75
CA LYS A 62 -11.70 -3.35 1.32
C LYS A 62 -11.17 -1.94 1.11
N GLU A 63 -11.58 -0.99 1.95
CA GLU A 63 -11.08 0.38 1.93
C GLU A 63 -9.59 0.43 2.30
N SER A 64 -9.12 -0.41 3.22
CA SER A 64 -7.69 -0.49 3.55
C SER A 64 -6.82 -0.82 2.32
N ILE A 65 -7.26 -1.76 1.48
CA ILE A 65 -6.58 -2.13 0.22
C ILE A 65 -6.70 -1.00 -0.81
N ALA A 66 -7.87 -0.36 -0.91
CA ALA A 66 -8.06 0.75 -1.84
C ALA A 66 -7.15 1.94 -1.50
N ARG A 67 -7.01 2.28 -0.22
CA ARG A 67 -6.11 3.34 0.27
C ARG A 67 -4.64 2.97 0.06
N LEU A 68 -4.25 1.71 0.28
CA LEU A 68 -2.91 1.23 -0.07
C LEU A 68 -2.61 1.44 -1.55
N LYS A 69 -3.55 1.08 -2.44
CA LYS A 69 -3.41 1.27 -3.89
C LYS A 69 -3.25 2.76 -4.25
N ALA A 70 -4.05 3.62 -3.64
CA ALA A 70 -3.97 5.07 -3.84
C ALA A 70 -2.63 5.65 -3.39
N PHE A 71 -2.14 5.24 -2.21
CA PHE A 71 -0.82 5.64 -1.70
C PHE A 71 0.29 5.27 -2.69
N VAL A 72 0.35 4.00 -3.10
CA VAL A 72 1.38 3.54 -4.06
C VAL A 72 1.27 4.29 -5.40
N GLY A 73 0.06 4.60 -5.85
CA GLY A 73 -0.17 5.39 -7.05
C GLY A 73 0.31 6.84 -6.96
N SER A 74 0.31 7.41 -5.76
CA SER A 74 0.76 8.79 -5.51
C SER A 74 2.29 8.97 -5.51
N VAL A 75 3.05 7.88 -5.39
CA VAL A 75 4.51 7.94 -5.39
C VAL A 75 5.01 8.20 -6.82
N PRO A 76 5.90 9.18 -7.05
CA PRO A 76 6.52 9.41 -8.36
C PRO A 76 7.32 8.21 -8.87
N ASP A 77 7.49 8.10 -10.19
CA ASP A 77 8.28 7.04 -10.84
C ASP A 77 9.80 7.27 -10.78
#